data_AF-A0A949KQL5-F1
#
_entry.id   AF-A0A949KQL5-F1
#
_cell.length_a   1.000
_cell.length_b   1.000
_cell.length_c   1.000
_cell.angle_alpha   90.00
_cell.angle_beta   90.00
_cell.angle_gamma   90.00
#
_symmetry.space_group_name_H-M   'P 1'
#
loop_
_entity.id
_entity.type
_entity.pdbx_description
1 polymer ?
#
loop_
_entity_poly.entity_id
_entity_poly.type
_entity_poly.pdbx_seq_one_letter_code
_entity_poly.pdbx_strand_id
1 'polypeptide(L)'
;MKSKRLVMVFGLVAALALGLALAVPAKTTKPENCLDKKQCAEQLRFGKQAFERGDYGTAKGYFKQAVVADPTSPAAWAFYDLSIMYDVAMQVQKAGQVKVSGAPVPGVAPQTAPSAASTTAAPPPPAPAAAPPGIPVIKADEGC
;
A
#
# COMPACT_ATOMS: atom_id res chain seq x y z
N MET A 1 18.31 61.12 -8.54
CA MET A 1 17.95 59.73 -8.94
C MET A 1 18.95 58.66 -8.48
N LYS A 2 20.24 58.98 -8.27
CA LYS A 2 21.27 58.01 -7.81
C LYS A 2 20.98 57.42 -6.41
N SER A 3 20.54 58.25 -5.46
CA SER A 3 20.31 57.83 -4.07
C SER A 3 19.11 56.88 -3.89
N LYS A 4 18.04 57.05 -4.69
CA LYS A 4 16.86 56.15 -4.66
C LYS A 4 17.19 54.74 -5.16
N ARG A 5 18.08 54.64 -6.16
CA ARG A 5 18.58 53.34 -6.66
C ARG A 5 19.48 52.66 -5.62
N LEU A 6 20.29 53.43 -4.90
CA LEU A 6 21.16 52.89 -3.85
C LEU A 6 20.34 52.32 -2.67
N VAL A 7 19.28 53.03 -2.24
CA VAL A 7 18.38 52.57 -1.17
C VAL A 7 17.58 51.34 -1.59
N MET A 8 17.13 51.26 -2.84
CA MET A 8 16.45 50.05 -3.35
C MET A 8 17.39 48.84 -3.41
N VAL A 9 18.64 49.01 -3.85
CA VAL A 9 19.62 47.91 -3.91
C VAL A 9 19.98 47.44 -2.50
N PHE A 10 20.21 48.36 -1.56
CA PHE A 10 20.46 48.00 -0.16
C PHE A 10 19.27 47.31 0.50
N GLY A 11 18.05 47.77 0.22
CA GLY A 11 16.83 47.11 0.71
C GLY A 11 16.65 45.70 0.16
N LEU A 12 16.96 45.49 -1.13
CA LEU A 12 16.85 44.18 -1.78
C LEU A 12 17.92 43.22 -1.27
N VAL A 13 19.15 43.69 -1.05
CA VAL A 13 20.24 42.88 -0.43
C VAL A 13 19.91 42.54 1.03
N ALA A 14 19.36 43.48 1.80
CA ALA A 14 18.94 43.22 3.18
C ALA A 14 17.79 42.20 3.25
N ALA A 15 16.82 42.27 2.34
CA ALA A 15 15.74 41.29 2.26
C ALA A 15 16.25 39.90 1.84
N LEU A 16 17.21 39.83 0.92
CA LEU A 16 17.82 38.57 0.48
C LEU A 16 18.63 37.91 1.62
N ALA A 17 19.39 38.72 2.37
CA ALA A 17 20.18 38.24 3.51
C ALA A 17 19.29 37.74 4.65
N LEU A 18 18.15 38.39 4.91
CA LEU A 18 17.19 37.96 5.93
C LEU A 18 16.46 36.67 5.52
N GLY A 19 16.16 36.49 4.22
CA GLY A 19 15.59 35.26 3.69
C GLY A 19 16.54 34.05 3.78
N LEU A 20 17.85 34.26 3.61
CA LEU A 20 18.86 33.20 3.78
C LEU A 20 19.04 32.78 5.24
N ALA A 21 18.90 33.70 6.20
CA ALA A 21 19.07 33.41 7.62
C ALA A 21 17.91 32.58 8.23
N LEU A 22 16.74 32.58 7.59
CA LEU A 22 15.57 31.78 7.99
C LEU A 22 15.51 30.40 7.30
N ALA A 23 16.52 30.04 6.50
CA ALA A 23 16.66 28.71 5.97
C ALA A 23 17.02 27.75 7.12
N VAL A 24 16.01 27.32 7.88
CA VAL A 24 16.12 26.17 8.78
C VAL A 24 16.52 24.99 7.89
N PRO A 25 17.73 24.41 8.06
CA PRO A 25 18.00 23.15 7.41
C PRO A 25 17.00 22.17 8.01
N ALA A 26 16.00 21.77 7.21
CA ALA A 26 15.21 20.60 7.51
C ALA A 26 16.23 19.46 7.56
N LYS A 27 16.67 19.10 8.77
CA LYS A 27 17.31 17.82 9.02
C LYS A 27 16.21 16.81 8.75
N THR A 28 16.08 16.41 7.48
CA THR A 28 15.44 15.17 7.14
C THR A 28 16.35 14.12 7.78
N THR A 29 16.07 13.77 9.04
CA THR A 29 16.42 12.46 9.54
C THR A 29 15.70 11.53 8.58
N LYS A 30 16.38 11.14 7.51
CA LYS A 30 16.05 9.91 6.80
C LYS A 30 15.89 8.92 7.94
N PRO A 31 14.69 8.37 8.22
CA PRO A 31 14.63 7.29 9.17
C PRO A 31 15.68 6.33 8.68
N GLU A 32 16.67 6.03 9.51
CA GLU A 32 17.55 4.93 9.23
C GLU A 32 16.59 3.74 9.19
N ASN A 33 16.11 3.43 7.98
CA ASN A 33 15.41 2.21 7.70
C ASN A 33 16.50 1.17 7.92
N CYS A 34 16.73 0.80 9.19
CA CYS A 34 17.44 -0.41 9.52
C CYS A 34 16.59 -1.50 8.89
N LEU A 35 16.96 -1.90 7.67
CA LEU A 35 16.29 -2.96 6.93
C LEU A 35 16.50 -4.22 7.77
N ASP A 36 15.45 -4.67 8.44
CA ASP A 36 15.52 -5.92 9.18
C ASP A 36 15.29 -7.06 8.20
N LYS A 37 16.37 -7.39 7.47
CA LYS A 37 16.39 -8.45 6.46
C LYS A 37 16.00 -9.80 7.05
N LYS A 38 16.32 -10.06 8.32
CA LYS A 38 15.97 -11.31 9.02
C LYS A 38 14.48 -11.37 9.30
N GLN A 39 13.93 -10.29 9.82
CA GLN A 39 12.49 -10.18 10.04
C GLN A 39 11.73 -10.27 8.70
N CYS A 40 12.19 -9.59 7.64
CA CYS A 40 11.61 -9.70 6.31
C CYS A 40 11.56 -11.16 5.83
N ALA A 41 12.69 -11.88 5.90
CA ALA A 41 12.78 -13.28 5.49
C ALA A 41 11.86 -14.20 6.31
N GLU A 42 11.76 -13.99 7.62
CA GLU A 42 10.87 -14.75 8.51
C GLU A 42 9.41 -14.52 8.16
N GLN A 43 9.00 -13.26 8.00
CA GLN A 43 7.64 -12.90 7.63
C GLN A 43 7.27 -13.43 6.23
N LEU A 44 8.20 -13.37 5.28
CA LEU A 44 8.05 -14.00 3.97
C LEU A 44 7.88 -15.51 4.06
N ARG A 45 8.52 -16.20 5.01
CA ARG A 45 8.36 -17.65 5.21
C ARG A 45 6.97 -17.97 5.74
N PHE A 46 6.53 -17.29 6.80
CA PHE A 46 5.20 -17.53 7.37
C PHE A 46 4.07 -17.15 6.40
N GLY A 47 4.25 -16.04 5.67
CA GLY A 47 3.33 -15.61 4.63
C GLY A 47 3.18 -16.66 3.52
N LYS A 48 4.30 -17.20 3.01
CA LYS A 48 4.26 -18.27 1.99
C LYS A 48 3.51 -19.52 2.48
N GLN A 49 3.78 -19.97 3.71
CA GLN A 49 3.07 -21.12 4.28
C GLN A 49 1.56 -20.87 4.42
N ALA A 50 1.13 -19.67 4.80
CA ALA A 50 -0.28 -19.31 4.86
C ALA A 50 -0.91 -19.23 3.46
N PHE A 51 -0.17 -18.66 2.50
CA PHE A 51 -0.59 -18.52 1.11
C PHE A 51 -0.80 -19.89 0.44
N GLU A 52 0.11 -20.84 0.64
CA GLU A 52 0.01 -22.21 0.13
C GLU A 52 -1.19 -22.97 0.70
N ARG A 53 -1.62 -22.65 1.93
CA ARG A 53 -2.83 -23.20 2.55
C ARG A 53 -4.13 -22.54 2.06
N GLY A 54 -4.04 -21.52 1.19
CA GLY A 54 -5.18 -20.74 0.73
C GLY A 54 -5.73 -19.75 1.76
N ASP A 55 -5.00 -19.51 2.86
CA ASP A 55 -5.34 -18.50 3.85
C ASP A 55 -4.70 -17.15 3.48
N TYR A 56 -5.27 -16.55 2.43
CA TYR A 56 -4.76 -15.31 1.83
C TYR A 56 -4.88 -14.10 2.76
N GLY A 57 -5.87 -14.09 3.67
CA GLY A 57 -6.03 -13.04 4.66
C GLY A 57 -4.88 -13.01 5.67
N THR A 58 -4.52 -14.17 6.21
CA THR A 58 -3.34 -14.30 7.09
C THR A 58 -2.04 -14.04 6.33
N ALA A 59 -1.91 -14.58 5.12
CA ALA A 59 -0.73 -14.36 4.27
C ALA A 59 -0.47 -12.87 4.02
N LYS A 60 -1.52 -12.11 3.70
CA LYS A 60 -1.48 -10.65 3.53
C LYS A 60 -0.93 -9.94 4.76
N GLY A 61 -1.33 -10.37 5.96
CA GLY A 61 -0.83 -9.83 7.22
C GLY A 61 0.69 -9.99 7.36
N TYR A 62 1.20 -11.20 7.10
CA TYR A 62 2.63 -11.47 7.14
C TYR A 62 3.42 -10.71 6.07
N PHE A 63 2.94 -10.68 4.82
CA PHE A 63 3.64 -9.94 3.76
C PHE A 63 3.65 -8.43 4.00
N LYS A 64 2.59 -7.87 4.60
CA LYS A 64 2.61 -6.47 5.05
C LYS A 64 3.73 -6.20 6.06
N GLN A 65 3.93 -7.11 7.01
CA GLN A 65 5.01 -6.99 7.99
C GLN A 65 6.39 -7.14 7.32
N ALA A 66 6.52 -8.01 6.32
CA ALA A 66 7.75 -8.13 5.53
C ALA A 66 8.09 -6.82 4.81
N VAL A 67 7.11 -6.17 4.17
CA VAL A 67 7.28 -4.86 3.51
C VAL A 67 7.68 -3.77 4.50
N VAL A 68 7.14 -3.78 5.71
CA VAL A 68 7.54 -2.81 6.76
C VAL A 68 8.98 -3.06 7.24
N ALA A 69 9.38 -4.33 7.37
CA ALA A 69 10.71 -4.72 7.82
C ALA A 69 11.79 -4.40 6.76
N ASP A 70 11.49 -4.65 5.48
CA ASP A 70 12.34 -4.26 4.36
C ASP A 70 11.49 -3.75 3.18
N PRO A 71 11.30 -2.43 3.08
CA PRO A 71 10.56 -1.81 1.98
C PRO A 71 11.25 -1.95 0.62
N THR A 72 12.51 -2.36 0.58
CA THR A 72 13.28 -2.53 -0.66
C THR A 72 13.16 -3.92 -1.25
N SER A 73 12.62 -4.88 -0.51
CA SER A 73 12.45 -6.27 -0.96
C SER A 73 11.37 -6.37 -2.05
N PRO A 74 11.74 -6.71 -3.31
CA PRO A 74 10.77 -6.87 -4.38
C PRO A 74 9.84 -8.07 -4.12
N ALA A 75 10.37 -9.11 -3.45
CA ALA A 75 9.61 -10.29 -3.08
C ALA A 75 8.50 -9.96 -2.06
N ALA A 76 8.80 -9.15 -1.04
CA ALA A 76 7.81 -8.74 -0.04
C ALA A 76 6.63 -8.01 -0.69
N TRP A 77 6.90 -7.07 -1.60
CA TRP A 77 5.88 -6.36 -2.36
C TRP A 77 5.09 -7.29 -3.27
N ALA A 78 5.76 -8.13 -4.07
CA ALA A 78 5.09 -9.04 -4.98
C ALA A 78 4.11 -9.98 -4.27
N PHE A 79 4.53 -10.56 -3.15
CA PHE A 79 3.67 -11.45 -2.37
C PHE A 79 2.56 -10.69 -1.63
N TYR A 80 2.81 -9.48 -1.15
CA TYR A 80 1.79 -8.64 -0.53
C TYR A 80 0.68 -8.32 -1.54
N ASP A 81 1.03 -7.81 -2.72
CA ASP A 81 0.08 -7.46 -3.77
C ASP A 81 -0.71 -8.69 -4.25
N LEU A 82 -0.03 -9.82 -4.44
CA LEU A 82 -0.67 -11.08 -4.81
C LEU A 82 -1.69 -11.52 -3.75
N SER A 83 -1.32 -11.47 -2.46
CA SER A 83 -2.21 -11.87 -1.37
C SER A 83 -3.48 -11.01 -1.27
N ILE A 84 -3.41 -9.72 -1.62
CA ILE A 84 -4.58 -8.85 -1.68
C ILE A 84 -5.55 -9.34 -2.76
N MET A 85 -5.06 -9.63 -3.96
CA MET A 85 -5.89 -10.08 -5.08
C MET A 85 -6.60 -11.39 -4.76
N TYR A 86 -5.87 -12.35 -4.20
CA TYR A 86 -6.41 -13.66 -3.86
C TYR A 86 -7.37 -13.60 -2.65
N ASP A 87 -7.09 -12.76 -1.65
CA ASP A 87 -8.00 -12.53 -0.52
C ASP A 87 -9.33 -11.94 -1.02
N VAL A 88 -9.28 -10.94 -1.89
CA VAL A 88 -10.48 -10.35 -2.52
C VAL A 88 -11.26 -11.41 -3.31
N ALA A 89 -10.58 -12.18 -4.17
CA ALA A 89 -11.22 -13.23 -4.95
C ALA A 89 -11.90 -14.28 -4.05
N MET A 90 -11.24 -14.69 -2.97
CA MET A 90 -11.77 -15.65 -2.00
C MET A 90 -12.99 -15.09 -1.24
N GLN A 91 -12.99 -13.80 -0.91
CA GLN A 91 -14.14 -13.15 -0.26
C GLN A 91 -15.35 -13.08 -1.19
N VAL A 92 -15.15 -12.71 -2.46
CA VAL A 92 -16.22 -12.72 -3.47
C VAL A 92 -16.74 -14.14 -3.68
N GLN A 93 -15.85 -15.13 -3.79
CA GLN A 93 -16.25 -16.53 -3.96
C GLN A 93 -17.09 -17.04 -2.78
N LYS A 94 -16.73 -16.68 -1.54
CA LYS A 94 -17.40 -17.19 -0.32
C LYS A 94 -18.66 -16.42 0.06
N ALA A 95 -18.67 -15.11 -0.11
CA ALA A 95 -19.70 -14.23 0.43
C ALA A 95 -20.40 -13.37 -0.62
N GLY A 96 -19.97 -13.41 -1.89
CA GLY A 96 -20.47 -12.55 -2.95
C GLY A 96 -20.09 -11.07 -2.80
N GLN A 97 -19.30 -10.72 -1.79
CA GLN A 97 -18.96 -9.34 -1.43
C GLN A 97 -17.56 -9.25 -0.84
N VAL A 98 -16.92 -8.09 -1.02
CA VAL A 98 -15.57 -7.79 -0.51
C VAL A 98 -15.67 -6.99 0.78
N LYS A 99 -15.02 -7.44 1.84
CA LYS A 99 -14.81 -6.64 3.04
C LYS A 99 -13.53 -5.81 2.87
N VAL A 100 -13.72 -4.57 2.45
CA VAL A 100 -12.65 -3.58 2.44
C VAL A 100 -12.48 -2.95 3.82
N SER A 101 -11.26 -2.91 4.34
CA SER A 101 -10.95 -2.20 5.58
C SER A 101 -10.81 -0.70 5.28
N GLY A 102 -11.90 0.06 5.43
CA GLY A 102 -11.89 1.51 5.68
C GLY A 102 -11.04 2.42 4.78
N ALA A 103 -10.70 2.03 3.55
CA ALA A 103 -10.07 2.94 2.61
C ALA A 103 -11.03 4.12 2.36
N PRO A 104 -10.56 5.39 2.34
CA PRO A 104 -11.38 6.51 1.96
C PRO A 104 -11.90 6.24 0.55
N VAL A 105 -13.20 6.09 0.39
CA VAL A 105 -13.83 5.99 -0.93
C VAL A 105 -13.79 7.40 -1.52
N PRO A 106 -13.06 7.67 -2.61
CA PRO A 106 -13.10 8.99 -3.23
C PRO A 106 -14.51 9.18 -3.82
N GLY A 107 -15.34 10.00 -3.17
CA GLY A 107 -16.53 10.59 -3.79
C GLY A 107 -17.92 10.07 -3.40
N VAL A 108 -18.15 9.51 -2.21
CA VAL A 108 -19.54 9.26 -1.75
C VAL A 108 -20.00 10.33 -0.78
N ALA A 109 -20.67 11.35 -1.32
CA ALA A 109 -21.59 12.16 -0.52
C ALA A 109 -22.70 11.24 0.03
N PRO A 110 -23.27 11.51 1.23
CA PRO A 110 -24.28 10.63 1.81
C PRO A 110 -25.54 10.64 0.94
N GLN A 111 -25.79 9.55 0.22
CA GLN A 111 -27.04 9.34 -0.50
C GLN A 111 -28.11 8.84 0.48
N THR A 112 -28.87 9.79 1.02
CA THR A 112 -30.20 9.54 1.59
C THR A 112 -31.24 9.44 0.47
N ALA A 113 -31.64 8.22 0.09
CA ALA A 113 -33.01 7.85 -0.34
C ALA A 113 -33.10 6.35 -0.72
N PRO A 114 -34.26 5.68 -0.51
CA PRO A 114 -34.40 4.24 -0.68
C PRO A 114 -34.69 3.88 -2.15
N SER A 115 -33.80 3.12 -2.80
CA SER A 115 -34.03 2.63 -4.17
C SER A 115 -34.63 1.24 -4.16
N ALA A 116 -35.69 1.11 -4.95
CA ALA A 116 -36.64 0.01 -4.99
C ALA A 116 -36.05 -1.35 -5.38
N ALA A 117 -36.79 -2.39 -4.98
CA ALA A 117 -36.57 -3.79 -5.25
C ALA A 117 -36.17 -4.07 -6.71
N SER A 118 -35.05 -4.80 -6.87
CA SER A 118 -34.74 -5.53 -8.09
C SER A 118 -34.89 -7.01 -7.78
N THR A 119 -35.98 -7.62 -8.25
CA THR A 119 -36.11 -9.08 -8.34
C THR A 119 -35.06 -9.59 -9.33
N THR A 120 -34.08 -10.36 -8.84
CA THR A 120 -33.14 -11.08 -9.69
C THR A 120 -33.28 -12.56 -9.42
N ALA A 121 -33.53 -13.32 -10.48
CA ALA A 121 -33.68 -14.77 -10.48
C ALA A 121 -32.43 -15.47 -9.91
N ALA A 122 -32.64 -16.62 -9.27
CA ALA A 122 -31.58 -17.44 -8.67
C ALA A 122 -30.57 -17.92 -9.74
N PRO A 123 -29.25 -17.85 -9.46
CA PRO A 123 -28.25 -18.41 -10.35
C PRO A 123 -28.31 -19.96 -10.34
N PRO A 124 -27.95 -20.63 -11.44
CA PRO A 124 -27.88 -22.09 -11.50
C PRO A 124 -26.81 -22.63 -10.51
N PRO A 125 -26.92 -23.90 -10.09
CA PRO A 125 -25.96 -24.50 -9.15
C PRO A 125 -24.53 -24.48 -9.72
N PRO A 126 -23.50 -24.24 -8.88
CA PRO A 126 -22.12 -24.18 -9.32
C PRO A 126 -21.66 -25.56 -9.82
N ALA A 127 -21.00 -25.56 -10.99
CA ALA A 127 -20.29 -26.73 -11.51
C ALA A 127 -19.15 -27.14 -10.55
N PRO A 128 -18.71 -28.42 -10.58
CA PRO A 128 -17.62 -28.90 -9.74
C PRO A 128 -16.38 -28.02 -9.86
N ALA A 129 -15.84 -27.57 -8.72
CA ALA A 129 -14.70 -26.67 -8.67
C ALA A 129 -13.50 -27.31 -9.39
N ALA A 130 -13.01 -26.64 -10.44
CA ALA A 130 -11.71 -26.93 -11.00
C ALA A 130 -10.64 -26.72 -9.93
N ALA A 131 -9.62 -27.58 -9.91
CA ALA A 131 -8.47 -27.42 -9.04
C ALA A 131 -7.91 -25.99 -9.20
N PRO A 132 -7.53 -25.32 -8.09
CA PRO A 132 -7.00 -23.97 -8.17
C PRO A 132 -5.81 -23.95 -9.14
N PRO A 133 -5.74 -22.93 -10.02
CA PRO A 133 -4.62 -22.81 -10.95
C PRO A 133 -3.32 -22.82 -10.16
N GLY A 134 -2.33 -23.57 -10.66
CA GLY A 134 -1.03 -23.70 -10.02
C GLY A 134 -0.45 -22.33 -9.67
N ILE A 135 0.06 -22.22 -8.45
CA ILE A 135 0.62 -20.99 -7.91
C ILE A 135 1.74 -20.53 -8.86
N PRO A 136 1.74 -19.28 -9.35
CA PRO A 136 2.87 -18.76 -10.11
C PRO A 136 4.12 -18.84 -9.24
N VAL A 137 5.14 -19.55 -9.73
CA VAL A 137 6.40 -19.72 -9.01
C VAL A 137 7.17 -18.40 -9.04
N ILE A 138 7.02 -17.61 -7.99
CA ILE A 138 7.91 -16.49 -7.71
C ILE A 138 9.24 -17.11 -7.26
N LYS A 139 10.28 -16.99 -8.09
CA LYS A 139 11.62 -17.47 -7.71
C LYS A 139 12.01 -16.83 -6.37
N ALA A 140 12.60 -17.62 -5.49
CA ALA A 140 13.29 -17.11 -4.33
C ALA A 140 14.49 -16.28 -4.83
N ASP A 141 14.28 -14.99 -5.03
CA ASP A 141 15.39 -14.07 -5.11
C ASP A 141 15.92 -13.96 -3.68
N GLU A 142 17.13 -14.47 -3.46
CA GLU A 142 17.81 -14.51 -2.16
C GLU A 142 18.16 -13.08 -1.64
N GLY A 143 17.71 -12.03 -2.34
CA GLY A 143 17.80 -10.64 -1.91
C GLY A 143 16.76 -10.27 -0.86
N CYS A 144 16.89 -10.83 0.34
CA CYS A 144 16.55 -10.08 1.57
C CYS A 144 17.79 -9.35 2.04
#